data_AF-A0A842QSI4-F1
#
_entry.id   AF-A0A842QSI4-F1
#
_cell.length_a   1.000
_cell.length_b   1.000
_cell.length_c   1.000
_cell.angle_alpha   90.00
_cell.angle_beta   90.00
_cell.angle_gamma   90.00
#
_symmetry.space_group_name_H-M   'P 1'
#
loop_
_entity.id
_entity.type
_entity.pdbx_description
1 polymer ?
#
loop_
_entity_poly.entity_id
_entity_poly.type
_entity_poly.pdbx_seq_one_letter_code
_entity_poly.pdbx_strand_id
1 'polypeptide(L)'
;MDSIHWQPNWTELPDEEFIDKVKKEIDRESWVADGNYKPVRDLLWKNADTLVWLDLPFTVVFWRVLRRTIKRVWTRERLWNDNIERLSALFGNYAMPLWVIKTYRRRKREYSELTAHPEYNHLQVHQLKTVKEVEKWLSDLVRD
;
A
#
# COMPACT_ATOMS: atom_id res chain seq x y z
N MET A 1 3.81 6.23 1.49
CA MET A 1 5.14 5.89 0.89
C MET A 1 5.33 6.37 -0.53
N ASP A 2 4.28 6.38 -1.36
CA ASP A 2 4.36 6.76 -2.77
C ASP A 2 4.91 8.18 -3.00
N SER A 3 4.71 9.09 -2.05
CA SER A 3 5.30 10.45 -2.04
C SER A 3 6.83 10.48 -2.04
N ILE A 4 7.46 9.44 -1.49
CA ILE A 4 8.92 9.31 -1.41
C ILE A 4 9.43 8.49 -2.60
N HIS A 5 8.73 7.42 -2.97
CA HIS A 5 9.18 6.48 -3.98
C HIS A 5 9.09 7.03 -5.41
N TRP A 6 7.98 7.69 -5.76
CA TRP A 6 7.73 8.14 -7.14
C TRP A 6 8.21 9.56 -7.36
N GLN A 7 9.27 9.74 -8.13
CA GLN A 7 9.77 11.04 -8.61
C GLN A 7 8.97 11.53 -9.83
N PRO A 8 9.22 12.75 -10.37
CA PRO A 8 8.53 13.24 -11.55
C PRO A 8 8.59 12.25 -12.73
N ASN A 9 7.52 12.25 -13.54
CA ASN A 9 7.30 11.34 -14.66
C ASN A 9 7.19 9.86 -14.27
N TRP A 10 6.72 9.56 -13.06
CA TRP A 10 6.62 8.19 -12.52
C TRP A 10 7.98 7.48 -12.50
N THR A 11 9.05 8.21 -12.18
CA THR A 11 10.39 7.64 -12.08
C THR A 11 10.60 7.06 -10.67
N GLU A 12 10.99 5.80 -10.57
CA GLU A 12 11.29 5.18 -9.28
C GLU A 12 12.57 5.78 -8.70
N LEU A 13 12.53 6.10 -7.40
CA LEU A 13 13.74 6.46 -6.66
C LEU A 13 14.60 5.19 -6.46
N PRO A 14 15.94 5.25 -6.63
CA PRO A 14 16.81 4.11 -6.39
C PRO A 14 16.60 3.52 -4.99
N ASP A 15 16.68 2.19 -4.87
CA ASP A 15 16.35 1.48 -3.64
C ASP A 15 17.14 2.00 -2.43
N GLU A 16 18.45 2.28 -2.59
CA GLU A 16 19.29 2.82 -1.51
C GLU A 16 18.78 4.18 -1.01
N GLU A 17 18.52 5.11 -1.92
CA GLU A 17 17.97 6.43 -1.57
C GLU A 17 16.57 6.34 -0.98
N PHE A 18 15.75 5.42 -1.48
CA PHE A 18 14.40 5.19 -0.97
C PHE A 18 14.42 4.64 0.45
N ILE A 19 15.28 3.64 0.71
CA ILE A 19 15.49 3.08 2.05
C ILE A 19 15.95 4.18 3.01
N ASP A 20 16.93 5.00 2.62
CA ASP A 20 17.46 6.05 3.50
C ASP A 20 16.43 7.14 3.80
N LYS A 21 15.59 7.51 2.83
CA LYS A 21 14.48 8.45 3.08
C LYS A 21 13.43 7.84 4.00
N VAL A 22 13.07 6.57 3.82
CA VAL A 22 12.11 5.89 4.70
C VAL A 22 12.66 5.76 6.12
N LYS A 23 13.94 5.43 6.31
CA LYS A 23 14.59 5.38 7.63
C LYS A 23 14.42 6.70 8.39
N LYS A 24 14.64 7.83 7.73
CA LYS A 24 14.49 9.16 8.34
C LYS A 24 13.05 9.47 8.76
N GLU A 25 12.06 8.98 8.01
CA GLU A 25 10.65 9.21 8.34
C GLU A 25 10.17 8.36 9.52
N ILE A 26 10.73 7.15 9.69
CA ILE A 26 10.36 6.24 10.79
C ILE A 26 11.20 6.44 12.06
N ASP A 27 12.24 7.29 12.03
CA ASP A 27 13.05 7.68 13.19
C ASP A 27 12.33 8.70 14.11
N ARG A 28 10.99 8.73 14.05
CA ARG A 28 10.13 9.59 14.85
C ARG A 28 9.49 8.78 15.97
N GLU A 29 9.11 9.44 17.05
CA GLU A 29 8.43 8.80 18.20
C GLU A 29 7.16 8.04 17.78
N SER A 30 6.41 8.57 16.82
CA SER A 30 5.26 7.90 16.21
C SER A 30 5.22 8.14 14.71
N TRP A 31 4.79 7.13 13.97
CA TRP A 31 4.70 7.18 12.52
C TRP A 31 3.62 6.24 12.00
N VAL A 32 3.09 6.54 10.82
CA VAL A 32 2.21 5.67 10.06
C VAL A 32 2.75 5.60 8.63
N ALA A 33 2.89 4.38 8.11
CA ALA A 33 3.31 4.16 6.73
C ALA A 33 2.17 3.52 5.94
N ASP A 34 1.82 4.13 4.81
CA ASP A 34 0.93 3.55 3.80
C ASP A 34 1.74 3.08 2.58
N GLY A 35 1.55 1.81 2.23
CA GLY A 35 2.38 1.14 1.23
C GLY A 35 3.35 0.16 1.86
N ASN A 36 3.82 -0.80 1.06
CA ASN A 36 4.73 -1.82 1.55
C ASN A 36 5.59 -2.33 0.39
N TYR A 37 6.57 -1.51 0.04
CA TYR A 37 7.56 -1.80 -0.98
C TYR A 37 8.57 -2.81 -0.43
N LYS A 38 8.90 -3.83 -1.23
CA LYS A 38 9.82 -4.90 -0.82
C LYS A 38 11.14 -4.39 -0.21
N PRO A 39 11.82 -3.36 -0.76
CA PRO A 39 13.10 -2.88 -0.23
C PRO A 39 13.04 -2.36 1.22
N VAL A 40 11.88 -1.89 1.67
CA VAL A 40 11.69 -1.23 2.97
C VAL A 40 10.74 -1.98 3.89
N ARG A 41 10.15 -3.09 3.43
CA ARG A 41 9.18 -3.87 4.21
C ARG A 41 9.75 -4.33 5.54
N ASP A 42 10.92 -4.99 5.49
CA ASP A 42 11.51 -5.57 6.69
C ASP A 42 11.95 -4.48 7.66
N LEU A 43 12.42 -3.34 7.14
CA LEU A 43 12.70 -2.14 7.94
C LEU A 43 11.44 -1.63 8.65
N LEU A 44 10.31 -1.50 7.94
CA LEU A 44 9.05 -1.07 8.55
C LEU A 44 8.55 -2.07 9.59
N TRP A 45 8.47 -3.35 9.23
CA TRP A 45 7.84 -4.38 10.04
C TRP A 45 8.64 -4.68 11.31
N LYS A 46 9.97 -4.51 11.30
CA LYS A 46 10.80 -4.62 12.50
C LYS A 46 10.60 -3.49 13.50
N ASN A 47 10.22 -2.30 13.04
CA ASN A 47 10.10 -1.11 13.87
C ASN A 47 8.64 -0.72 14.16
N ALA A 48 7.66 -1.34 13.50
CA ALA A 48 6.25 -1.15 13.79
C ALA A 48 5.84 -1.94 15.03
N ASP A 49 4.83 -1.44 15.73
CA ASP A 49 4.05 -2.19 16.71
C ASP A 49 2.82 -2.87 16.08
N THR A 50 2.25 -2.25 15.03
CA THR A 50 0.94 -2.61 14.49
C THR A 50 0.99 -2.75 12.97
N LEU A 51 0.38 -3.82 12.46
CA LEU A 51 0.19 -4.05 11.03
C LEU A 51 -1.28 -4.20 10.71
N VAL A 52 -1.82 -3.26 9.94
CA VAL A 52 -3.21 -3.32 9.44
C VAL A 52 -3.20 -3.87 8.02
N TRP A 53 -3.63 -5.11 7.87
CA TRP A 53 -3.68 -5.78 6.57
C TRP A 53 -5.12 -5.84 6.03
N LEU A 54 -5.37 -5.05 4.98
CA LEU A 54 -6.64 -5.04 4.24
C LEU A 54 -6.73 -6.25 3.28
N ASP A 55 -7.14 -7.41 3.79
CA ASP A 55 -7.33 -8.65 3.03
C ASP A 55 -8.75 -8.75 2.40
N LEU A 56 -9.17 -7.68 1.73
CA LEU A 56 -10.51 -7.56 1.17
C LEU A 56 -10.74 -8.49 -0.04
N PRO A 57 -12.00 -8.85 -0.36
CA PRO A 57 -12.31 -9.71 -1.49
C PRO A 57 -11.88 -9.07 -2.82
N PHE A 58 -11.47 -9.90 -3.78
CA PHE A 58 -11.00 -9.47 -5.09
C PHE A 58 -11.92 -8.45 -5.76
N THR A 59 -13.23 -8.70 -5.74
CA THR A 59 -14.23 -7.81 -6.36
C THR A 59 -14.19 -6.41 -5.76
N VAL A 60 -14.06 -6.29 -4.44
CA VAL A 60 -13.96 -5.01 -3.73
C VAL A 60 -12.68 -4.27 -4.14
N VAL A 61 -11.54 -4.95 -4.11
CA VAL A 61 -10.24 -4.36 -4.48
C VAL A 61 -10.25 -3.91 -5.94
N PHE A 62 -10.69 -4.79 -6.84
CA PHE A 62 -10.71 -4.52 -8.28
C PHE A 62 -11.60 -3.33 -8.62
N TRP A 63 -12.84 -3.29 -8.13
CA TRP A 63 -13.77 -2.18 -8.40
C TRP A 63 -13.30 -0.85 -7.83
N ARG A 64 -12.69 -0.86 -6.62
CA ARG A 64 -12.10 0.35 -6.03
C ARG A 64 -10.94 0.89 -6.87
N VAL A 65 -10.02 0.02 -7.28
CA VAL A 65 -8.88 0.41 -8.13
C VAL A 65 -9.36 0.90 -9.49
N LEU A 66 -10.27 0.18 -10.15
CA LEU A 66 -10.81 0.57 -11.45
C LEU A 66 -11.50 1.94 -11.39
N ARG A 67 -12.45 2.12 -10.45
CA ARG A 67 -13.17 3.40 -10.29
C ARG A 67 -12.22 4.55 -9.97
N ARG A 68 -11.24 4.34 -9.09
CA ARG A 68 -10.23 5.35 -8.75
C ARG A 68 -9.40 5.75 -9.97
N THR A 69 -8.93 4.76 -10.73
CA THR A 69 -8.09 4.99 -11.91
C THR A 69 -8.88 5.75 -12.99
N ILE A 70 -10.13 5.36 -13.26
CA ILE A 70 -11.00 6.08 -14.21
C ILE A 70 -11.20 7.53 -13.78
N LYS A 71 -11.52 7.77 -12.50
CA LYS A 71 -11.69 9.12 -11.96
C LYS A 71 -10.42 9.95 -12.18
N ARG A 72 -9.26 9.45 -11.75
CA ARG A 72 -7.99 10.17 -11.82
C ARG A 72 -7.55 10.50 -13.23
N VAL A 73 -7.74 9.57 -14.17
CA VAL A 73 -7.45 9.80 -15.59
C VAL A 73 -8.37 10.88 -16.16
N TRP A 74 -9.66 10.86 -15.82
CA TRP A 74 -10.63 11.84 -16.32
C TRP A 74 -10.43 13.24 -15.71
N THR A 75 -10.21 13.32 -14.39
CA THR A 75 -9.99 14.59 -13.69
C THR A 75 -8.56 15.11 -13.81
N ARG A 76 -7.64 14.33 -14.40
CA ARG A 76 -6.20 14.62 -14.47
C ARG A 76 -5.65 15.01 -13.10
N GLU A 77 -6.05 14.24 -12.08
CA GLU A 77 -5.66 14.47 -10.69
C GLU A 77 -4.13 14.46 -10.57
N ARG A 78 -3.57 15.53 -9.98
CA ARG A 78 -2.15 15.60 -9.67
C ARG A 78 -1.87 14.75 -8.44
N LEU A 79 -0.95 13.82 -8.59
CA LEU A 79 -0.45 12.94 -7.56
C LEU A 79 0.95 13.39 -7.15
N TRP A 80 1.62 12.56 -6.37
CA TRP A 80 2.95 12.78 -5.84
C TRP A 80 3.91 13.29 -6.93
N ASN A 81 4.65 14.36 -6.62
CA ASN A 81 5.61 14.98 -7.54
C ASN A 81 5.00 15.39 -8.89
N ASP A 82 3.80 15.98 -8.85
CA ASP A 82 3.02 16.48 -10.00
C ASP A 82 2.69 15.42 -11.07
N ASN A 83 2.82 14.14 -10.73
CA ASN A 83 2.51 13.04 -11.62
C ASN A 83 1.00 12.98 -11.91
N ILE A 84 0.65 12.59 -13.15
CA ILE A 84 -0.75 12.43 -13.57
C ILE A 84 -0.92 11.04 -14.18
N GLU A 85 -2.00 10.34 -13.80
CA GLU A 85 -2.37 9.07 -14.41
C GLU A 85 -2.89 9.31 -15.84
N ARG A 86 -2.35 8.59 -16.82
CA ARG A 86 -2.77 8.63 -18.24
C ARG A 86 -3.70 7.46 -18.55
N LEU A 87 -4.33 7.46 -19.73
CA LEU A 87 -5.14 6.32 -20.22
C LEU A 87 -4.38 4.98 -20.19
N SER A 88 -3.05 4.99 -20.27
CA SER A 88 -2.20 3.81 -20.11
C SER A 88 -2.29 3.15 -18.73
N ALA A 89 -2.76 3.88 -17.70
CA ALA A 89 -3.05 3.33 -16.38
C ALA A 89 -4.33 2.48 -16.36
N LEU A 90 -5.19 2.59 -17.39
CA LEU A 90 -6.37 1.74 -17.58
C LEU A 90 -6.08 0.59 -18.56
N PHE A 91 -5.25 0.83 -19.57
CA PHE A 91 -4.99 -0.12 -20.65
C PHE A 91 -3.49 -0.19 -21.01
N GLY A 92 -2.97 -1.40 -21.22
CA GLY A 92 -1.56 -1.63 -21.57
C GLY A 92 -0.72 -2.24 -20.44
N ASN A 93 0.60 -2.17 -20.57
CA ASN A 93 1.53 -2.87 -19.68
C ASN A 93 1.52 -2.36 -18.23
N TYR A 94 1.08 -1.11 -18.02
CA TYR A 94 1.01 -0.44 -16.72
C TYR A 94 -0.43 -0.30 -16.20
N ALA A 95 -1.37 -1.06 -16.75
CA ALA A 95 -2.77 -0.96 -16.37
C ALA A 95 -2.99 -1.43 -14.93
N MET A 96 -3.46 -0.54 -14.06
CA MET A 96 -3.74 -0.82 -12.65
C MET A 96 -4.73 -1.98 -12.45
N PRO A 97 -5.83 -2.10 -13.24
CA PRO A 97 -6.73 -3.25 -13.13
C PRO A 97 -6.05 -4.59 -13.50
N LEU A 98 -5.22 -4.60 -14.56
CA LEU A 98 -4.48 -5.80 -14.96
C LEU A 98 -3.44 -6.18 -13.90
N TRP A 99 -2.78 -5.21 -13.31
CA TRP A 99 -1.85 -5.44 -12.20
C TRP A 99 -2.56 -6.10 -11.01
N VAL A 100 -3.74 -5.59 -10.60
CA VAL A 100 -4.53 -6.21 -9.52
C VAL A 100 -4.84 -7.68 -9.82
N ILE A 101 -5.28 -8.00 -11.04
CA ILE A 101 -5.55 -9.38 -11.47
C ILE A 101 -4.30 -10.25 -11.33
N LYS A 102 -3.15 -9.76 -11.82
CA LYS A 102 -1.88 -10.50 -11.81
C LYS A 102 -1.33 -10.71 -10.39
N THR A 103 -1.51 -9.74 -9.50
CA THR A 103 -0.85 -9.76 -8.19
C THR A 103 -1.73 -10.22 -7.03
N TYR A 104 -3.06 -10.16 -7.14
CA TYR A 104 -3.98 -10.39 -6.01
C TYR A 104 -3.72 -11.71 -5.26
N ARG A 105 -3.79 -12.85 -5.97
CA ARG A 105 -3.60 -14.17 -5.33
C ARG A 105 -2.21 -14.34 -4.74
N ARG A 106 -1.18 -13.87 -5.47
CA ARG A 106 0.21 -13.92 -5.03
C ARG A 106 0.42 -13.10 -3.76
N ARG A 107 -0.06 -11.84 -3.74
CA ARG A 107 0.04 -10.93 -2.60
C ARG A 107 -0.68 -11.48 -1.38
N LYS A 108 -1.88 -12.03 -1.56
CA LYS A 108 -2.63 -12.65 -0.46
C LYS A 108 -1.85 -13.80 0.17
N ARG A 109 -1.26 -14.69 -0.64
CA ARG A 109 -0.40 -15.77 -0.16
C ARG A 109 0.86 -15.25 0.54
N GLU A 110 1.58 -14.32 -0.10
CA GLU A 110 2.83 -13.74 0.41
C GLU A 110 2.60 -13.09 1.78
N TYR A 111 1.53 -12.33 1.95
CA TYR A 111 1.24 -11.68 3.24
C TYR A 111 0.81 -12.66 4.31
N SER A 112 0.02 -13.69 3.98
CA SER A 112 -0.29 -14.76 4.94
C SER A 112 0.99 -15.43 5.47
N GLU A 113 1.95 -15.72 4.58
CA GLU A 113 3.23 -16.34 4.95
C GLU A 113 4.09 -15.37 5.78
N LEU A 114 4.18 -14.10 5.39
CA LEU A 114 4.97 -13.10 6.11
C LEU A 114 4.43 -12.82 7.51
N THR A 115 3.11 -12.66 7.68
CA THR A 115 2.52 -12.39 9.00
C THR A 115 2.63 -13.58 9.96
N ALA A 116 2.90 -14.78 9.45
CA ALA A 116 3.13 -15.97 10.25
C ALA A 116 4.63 -16.20 10.58
N HIS A 117 5.53 -15.35 10.09
CA HIS A 117 6.95 -15.52 10.29
C HIS A 117 7.35 -15.14 11.73
N PRO A 118 8.15 -15.97 12.45
CA PRO A 118 8.49 -15.73 13.85
C PRO A 118 9.20 -14.39 14.12
N GLU A 119 9.90 -13.84 13.12
CA GLU A 119 10.58 -12.55 13.19
C GLU A 119 9.62 -11.36 13.40
N TYR A 120 8.33 -11.55 13.12
CA TYR A 120 7.30 -10.52 13.23
C TYR A 120 6.29 -10.79 14.35
N ASN A 121 6.60 -11.69 15.29
CA ASN A 121 5.72 -12.01 16.42
C ASN A 121 5.42 -10.83 17.35
N HIS A 122 6.24 -9.78 17.32
CA HIS A 122 5.99 -8.54 18.07
C HIS A 122 4.87 -7.69 17.46
N LEU A 123 4.53 -7.90 16.18
CA LEU A 123 3.51 -7.12 15.50
C LEU A 123 2.10 -7.52 15.96
N GLN A 124 1.31 -6.52 16.34
CA GLN A 124 -0.13 -6.65 16.44
C GLN A 124 -0.73 -6.61 15.03
N VAL A 125 -1.02 -7.79 14.48
CA VAL A 125 -1.57 -7.93 13.12
C VAL A 125 -3.10 -7.87 13.14
N HIS A 126 -3.67 -6.85 12.51
CA HIS A 126 -5.10 -6.72 12.24
C HIS A 126 -5.40 -7.11 10.78
N GLN A 127 -5.80 -8.36 10.55
CA GLN A 127 -6.26 -8.82 9.23
C GLN A 127 -7.76 -8.51 9.04
N LEU A 128 -8.06 -7.54 8.19
CA LEU A 128 -9.41 -7.07 7.91
C LEU A 128 -9.90 -7.60 6.56
N LYS A 129 -10.82 -8.55 6.59
CA LYS A 129 -11.29 -9.33 5.43
C LYS A 129 -12.54 -8.77 4.78
N THR A 130 -13.27 -7.90 5.46
CA THR A 130 -14.50 -7.29 4.94
C THR A 130 -14.53 -5.79 5.16
N VAL A 131 -15.33 -5.08 4.36
CA VAL A 131 -15.52 -3.63 4.54
C VAL A 131 -16.11 -3.33 5.92
N LYS A 132 -17.02 -4.19 6.41
CA LYS A 132 -17.60 -4.08 7.75
C LYS A 132 -16.56 -4.20 8.86
N GLU A 133 -15.60 -5.11 8.72
CA GLU A 133 -14.47 -5.23 9.66
C GLU A 133 -13.61 -3.97 9.66
N VAL A 134 -13.35 -3.38 8.48
CA VAL A 134 -12.62 -2.10 8.39
C VAL A 134 -13.37 -0.98 9.07
N GLU A 135 -14.67 -0.82 8.78
CA GLU A 135 -15.52 0.19 9.40
C GLU A 135 -15.61 0.02 10.92
N LYS A 136 -15.77 -1.22 11.38
CA LYS A 136 -15.79 -1.54 12.80
C LYS A 136 -14.47 -1.17 13.47
N TRP A 137 -13.34 -1.62 12.91
CA TRP A 137 -12.02 -1.33 13.46
C TRP A 137 -11.75 0.18 13.54
N LEU A 138 -12.11 0.94 12.50
CA LEU A 138 -12.02 2.41 12.52
C LEU A 138 -12.93 3.04 13.59
N SER A 139 -14.15 2.52 13.76
CA SER A 139 -15.09 3.05 14.77
C SER A 139 -14.65 2.77 16.20
N ASP A 140 -13.94 1.65 16.42
CA ASP A 140 -13.42 1.28 17.73
C ASP A 140 -12.22 2.18 18.11
N LEU A 141 -11.41 2.61 17.14
CA LEU A 141 -10.27 3.53 17.37
C LEU A 141 -10.65 4.97 17.72
N VAL A 142 -11.81 5.45 17.25
CA VAL A 142 -12.26 6.84 17.47
C VAL A 142 -12.95 7.00 18.83
N ARG A 143 -13.20 5.90 19.54
CA ARG A 143 -13.90 5.88 20.83
C ARG A 143 -12.98 5.97 22.06
N ASP A 144 -11.67 5.91 21.84
CA ASP A 144 -10.63 6.15 22.85
C ASP A 144 -10.06 7.58 22.70
#